data_AF-A0A1B7NDK5-F1
#
_entry.id   AF-A0A1B7NDK5-F1
#
_cell.length_a   1.000
_cell.length_b   1.000
_cell.length_c   1.000
_cell.angle_alpha   90.00
_cell.angle_beta   90.00
_cell.angle_gamma   90.00
#
_symmetry.space_group_name_H-M   'P 1'
#
loop_
_entity.id
_entity.type
_entity.pdbx_description
1 polymer ?
#
loop_
_entity_poly.entity_id
_entity_poly.type
_entity_poly.pdbx_seq_one_letter_code
_entity_poly.pdbx_strand_id
1 'polypeptide(L)'
;MHLHPNRAVLDVVSQAANLGNQAHQLSHQGDYAGAELLHLRGLDLKISVVGENDTTTAITRNALGELYLKMGRISDAEEQLKKAVSIRLSAGPTYDAAVSIENLGQVYEAKGNFAEARRVRLSHRENIMVCGNFNCPSTTFDQSQLSACSACKVSNFGSTTF
;
A
#
# COMPACT_ATOMS: atom_id res chain seq x y z
N MET A 1 15.55 28.71 -18.68
CA MET A 1 14.17 28.65 -18.15
C MET A 1 14.01 27.29 -17.50
N HIS A 2 14.27 27.19 -16.20
CA HIS A 2 14.18 25.92 -15.48
C HIS A 2 12.70 25.55 -15.32
N LEU A 3 12.29 24.48 -15.99
CA LEU A 3 11.00 23.83 -15.80
C LEU A 3 10.98 23.24 -14.39
N HIS A 4 10.40 23.97 -13.43
CA HIS A 4 10.00 23.37 -12.16
C HIS A 4 8.90 22.34 -12.45
N PRO A 5 8.94 21.12 -11.88
CA PRO A 5 7.81 20.22 -11.93
C PRO A 5 6.56 20.98 -11.49
N ASN A 6 5.57 20.98 -12.37
CA ASN A 6 4.49 21.95 -12.49
C ASN A 6 3.74 22.15 -11.16
N ARG A 7 3.84 23.34 -10.55
CA ARG A 7 3.18 23.69 -9.27
C ARG A 7 1.70 23.31 -9.24
N ALA A 8 1.01 23.42 -10.38
CA ALA A 8 -0.39 23.00 -10.51
C ALA A 8 -0.59 21.49 -10.28
N VAL A 9 0.34 20.64 -10.69
CA VAL A 9 0.31 19.19 -10.43
C VAL A 9 0.45 18.92 -8.93
N LEU A 10 1.37 19.61 -8.26
CA LEU A 10 1.55 19.47 -6.81
C LEU A 10 0.31 19.93 -6.02
N ASP A 11 -0.34 21.01 -6.47
CA ASP A 11 -1.56 21.52 -5.85
C ASP A 11 -2.71 20.50 -6.00
N VAL A 12 -2.88 19.88 -7.17
CA VAL A 12 -3.90 18.85 -7.40
C VAL A 12 -3.60 17.57 -6.61
N VAL A 13 -2.35 17.12 -6.57
CA VAL A 13 -1.95 15.95 -5.76
C VAL A 13 -2.20 16.21 -4.27
N SER A 14 -1.92 17.43 -3.79
CA SER A 14 -2.18 17.84 -2.40
C SER A 14 -3.68 17.88 -2.10
N GLN A 15 -4.49 18.39 -3.04
CA GLN A 15 -5.95 18.35 -2.93
C GLN A 15 -6.47 16.91 -2.84
N ALA A 16 -5.97 16.01 -3.68
CA ALA A 16 -6.33 14.60 -3.64
C ALA A 16 -5.91 13.92 -2.33
N ALA A 17 -4.77 14.30 -1.74
CA ALA A 17 -4.35 13.82 -0.43
C ALA A 17 -5.31 14.28 0.68
N ASN A 18 -5.79 15.53 0.62
CA ASN A 18 -6.78 16.05 1.57
C ASN A 18 -8.11 15.29 1.48
N LEU A 19 -8.55 14.94 0.27
CA LEU A 19 -9.73 14.08 0.07
C LEU A 19 -9.52 12.70 0.70
N GLY A 20 -8.32 12.11 0.52
CA GLY A 20 -7.97 10.85 1.17
C GLY A 20 -8.03 10.91 2.70
N ASN A 21 -7.52 11.98 3.30
CA ASN A 21 -7.57 12.17 4.75
C ASN A 21 -9.02 12.29 5.27
N GLN A 22 -9.87 13.03 4.55
CA GLN A 22 -11.30 13.12 4.87
C GLN A 22 -12.00 11.76 4.70
N ALA A 23 -11.66 11.01 3.65
CA ALA A 23 -12.18 9.66 3.45
C ALA A 23 -11.83 8.72 4.61
N HIS A 24 -10.59 8.77 5.10
CA HIS A 24 -10.20 8.01 6.29
C HIS A 24 -11.02 8.40 7.52
N GLN A 25 -11.27 9.70 7.75
CA GLN A 25 -12.11 10.17 8.84
C GLN A 25 -13.55 9.64 8.74
N LEU A 26 -14.15 9.69 7.55
CA LEU A 26 -15.49 9.14 7.31
C LEU A 26 -15.53 7.63 7.54
N SER A 27 -14.53 6.90 7.05
CA SER A 27 -14.41 5.45 7.28
C SER A 27 -14.33 5.12 8.78
N HIS A 28 -13.60 5.90 9.57
CA HIS A 28 -13.54 5.74 11.03
C HIS A 28 -14.88 6.01 11.73
N GLN A 29 -15.71 6.87 11.15
CA GLN A 29 -17.06 7.17 11.63
C GLN A 29 -18.10 6.15 11.12
N GLY A 30 -17.70 5.18 10.31
CA GLY A 30 -18.57 4.16 9.71
C GLY A 30 -19.24 4.60 8.41
N ASP A 31 -19.00 5.82 7.93
CA ASP A 31 -19.49 6.26 6.61
C ASP A 31 -18.56 5.77 5.50
N TYR A 32 -18.71 4.49 5.16
CA TYR A 32 -17.90 3.88 4.12
C TYR A 32 -18.26 4.37 2.71
N ALA A 33 -19.53 4.71 2.45
CA ALA A 33 -19.96 5.22 1.16
C ALA A 33 -19.39 6.63 0.88
N GLY A 34 -19.41 7.51 1.88
CA GLY A 34 -18.76 8.81 1.80
C GLY A 34 -17.25 8.69 1.64
N ALA A 35 -16.61 7.75 2.36
CA ALA A 35 -15.19 7.48 2.20
C ALA A 35 -14.83 6.99 0.78
N GLU A 36 -15.62 6.09 0.20
CA GLU A 36 -15.43 5.58 -1.15
C GLU A 36 -15.50 6.72 -2.18
N LEU A 37 -16.53 7.57 -2.09
CA LEU A 37 -16.71 8.71 -2.99
C LEU A 37 -15.50 9.65 -2.97
N LEU A 38 -14.99 9.97 -1.78
CA LEU A 38 -13.83 10.86 -1.65
C LEU A 38 -12.53 10.23 -2.17
N HIS A 39 -12.32 8.94 -1.92
CA HIS A 39 -11.17 8.24 -2.47
C HIS A 39 -11.23 8.13 -4.00
N LEU A 40 -12.40 7.82 -4.58
CA LEU A 40 -12.59 7.79 -6.04
C LEU A 40 -12.32 9.16 -6.67
N ARG A 41 -12.86 10.24 -6.08
CA ARG A 41 -12.58 11.60 -6.54
C ARG A 41 -11.09 11.94 -6.47
N GLY A 42 -10.43 11.58 -5.37
CA GLY A 42 -8.98 11.77 -5.22
C GLY A 42 -8.17 10.94 -6.22
N LEU A 43 -8.65 9.75 -6.58
CA LEU A 43 -8.03 8.88 -7.58
C LEU A 43 -8.12 9.52 -8.97
N ASP A 44 -9.30 9.98 -9.38
CA ASP A 44 -9.52 10.63 -10.68
C ASP A 44 -8.65 11.87 -10.84
N LEU A 45 -8.55 12.70 -9.78
CA LEU A 45 -7.66 13.86 -9.78
C LEU A 45 -6.21 13.47 -10.03
N LYS A 46 -5.68 12.48 -9.29
CA LYS A 46 -4.29 12.02 -9.47
C LYS A 46 -4.06 11.44 -10.87
N ILE A 47 -4.97 10.60 -11.35
CA ILE A 47 -4.88 10.03 -12.71
C ILE A 47 -4.81 11.15 -13.76
N SER A 48 -5.59 12.22 -13.60
CA SER A 48 -5.62 13.32 -14.57
C SER A 48 -4.31 14.12 -14.66
N VAL A 49 -3.50 14.15 -13.60
CA VAL A 49 -2.28 14.99 -13.54
C VAL A 49 -0.96 14.23 -13.55
N VAL A 50 -0.93 13.01 -13.01
CA VAL A 50 0.28 12.16 -12.96
C VAL A 50 0.11 10.80 -13.67
N GLY A 51 -1.11 10.43 -14.04
CA GLY A 51 -1.41 9.19 -14.74
C GLY A 51 -1.70 7.99 -13.83
N GLU A 52 -2.12 6.89 -14.45
CA GLU A 52 -2.54 5.68 -13.73
C GLU A 52 -1.40 4.93 -13.05
N ASN A 53 -0.18 5.03 -13.60
CA ASN A 53 0.99 4.26 -13.16
C ASN A 53 1.90 5.03 -12.19
N ASP A 54 1.42 6.12 -11.61
CA ASP A 54 2.17 6.91 -10.64
C ASP A 54 2.02 6.35 -9.21
N THR A 55 3.08 6.43 -8.40
CA THR A 55 3.09 5.95 -7.02
C THR A 55 2.03 6.65 -6.17
N THR A 56 1.74 7.93 -6.41
CA THR A 56 0.68 8.66 -5.68
C THR A 56 -0.72 8.14 -6.03
N THR A 57 -0.94 7.71 -7.27
CA THR A 57 -2.17 7.01 -7.70
C THR A 57 -2.29 5.66 -6.99
N ALA A 58 -1.19 4.91 -6.88
CA ALA A 58 -1.15 3.63 -6.18
C ALA A 58 -1.49 3.74 -4.68
N ILE A 59 -1.09 4.83 -4.01
CA ILE A 59 -1.49 5.13 -2.62
C ILE A 59 -3.02 5.15 -2.49
N THR A 60 -3.72 5.87 -3.39
CA THR A 60 -5.18 5.97 -3.33
C THR A 60 -5.84 4.63 -3.65
N ARG A 61 -5.32 3.87 -4.62
CA ARG A 61 -5.81 2.52 -4.93
C ARG A 61 -5.66 1.57 -3.73
N ASN A 62 -4.55 1.64 -3.01
CA ASN A 62 -4.36 0.84 -1.80
C ASN A 62 -5.41 1.18 -0.72
N ALA A 63 -5.71 2.47 -0.53
CA ALA A 63 -6.73 2.94 0.41
C ALA A 63 -8.14 2.46 0.04
N LEU A 64 -8.50 2.52 -1.26
CA LEU A 64 -9.76 1.94 -1.76
C LEU A 64 -9.82 0.43 -1.50
N GLY A 65 -8.71 -0.28 -1.74
CA GLY A 65 -8.60 -1.70 -1.47
C GLY A 65 -8.89 -2.06 -0.01
N GLU A 66 -8.28 -1.32 0.92
CA GLU A 66 -8.51 -1.48 2.36
C GLU A 66 -9.96 -1.15 2.75
N LEU A 67 -10.54 -0.08 2.19
CA LEU A 67 -11.94 0.27 2.42
C LEU A 67 -12.89 -0.83 1.93
N TYR A 68 -12.64 -1.39 0.75
CA TYR A 68 -13.45 -2.47 0.20
C TYR A 68 -13.32 -3.76 1.01
N LEU A 69 -12.15 -4.07 1.57
CA LEU A 69 -12.01 -5.15 2.56
C LEU A 69 -12.91 -4.92 3.77
N LYS A 70 -12.93 -3.70 4.34
CA LYS A 70 -13.80 -3.35 5.49
C LYS A 70 -15.28 -3.48 5.15
N MET A 71 -15.68 -3.18 3.91
CA MET A 71 -17.04 -3.36 3.41
C MET A 71 -17.39 -4.81 3.05
N GLY A 72 -16.43 -5.74 3.04
CA GLY A 72 -16.63 -7.11 2.54
C GLY A 72 -16.72 -7.22 1.00
N ARG A 73 -16.37 -6.16 0.26
CA ARG A 73 -16.35 -6.12 -1.21
C ARG A 73 -15.04 -6.69 -1.75
N ILE A 74 -14.87 -8.00 -1.59
CA ILE A 74 -13.58 -8.69 -1.81
C ILE A 74 -13.08 -8.58 -3.26
N SER A 75 -13.97 -8.64 -4.25
CA SER A 75 -13.58 -8.52 -5.67
C SER A 75 -13.07 -7.12 -6.02
N ASP A 76 -13.74 -6.08 -5.52
CA ASP A 76 -13.33 -4.69 -5.75
C ASP A 76 -12.00 -4.39 -5.05
N ALA A 77 -11.81 -4.94 -3.84
CA ALA A 77 -10.56 -4.84 -3.11
C ALA A 77 -9.40 -5.45 -3.90
N GLU A 78 -9.60 -6.67 -4.44
CA GLU A 78 -8.59 -7.36 -5.23
C GLU A 78 -8.14 -6.54 -6.44
N GLU A 79 -9.09 -5.95 -7.19
CA GLU A 79 -8.77 -5.17 -8.38
C GLU A 79 -7.88 -3.96 -8.04
N GLN A 80 -8.26 -3.20 -7.01
CA GLN A 80 -7.51 -2.02 -6.61
C GLN A 80 -6.12 -2.39 -6.06
N LEU A 81 -6.04 -3.44 -5.26
CA LEU A 81 -4.79 -3.88 -4.65
C LEU A 81 -3.83 -4.49 -5.66
N LYS A 82 -4.31 -5.26 -6.65
CA LYS A 82 -3.46 -5.75 -7.76
C LYS A 82 -2.82 -4.60 -8.53
N LYS A 83 -3.58 -3.55 -8.85
CA LYS A 83 -3.07 -2.34 -9.51
C LYS A 83 -2.04 -1.62 -8.62
N ALA A 84 -2.36 -1.42 -7.34
CA ALA A 84 -1.45 -0.77 -6.40
C ALA A 84 -0.12 -1.52 -6.23
N VAL A 85 -0.16 -2.85 -6.08
CA VAL A 85 1.02 -3.72 -5.99
C VAL A 85 1.87 -3.61 -7.26
N SER A 86 1.26 -3.72 -8.44
CA SER A 86 1.97 -3.64 -9.72
C SER A 86 2.73 -2.33 -9.88
N ILE A 87 2.11 -1.20 -9.52
CA ILE A 87 2.73 0.12 -9.63
C ILE A 87 3.83 0.30 -8.58
N ARG A 88 3.57 -0.06 -7.32
CA ARG A 88 4.54 0.14 -6.24
C ARG A 88 5.77 -0.73 -6.40
N LEU A 89 5.63 -1.93 -6.97
CA LEU A 89 6.76 -2.81 -7.27
C LEU A 89 7.61 -2.33 -8.45
N SER A 90 7.08 -1.53 -9.38
CA SER A 90 7.92 -0.97 -10.45
C SER A 90 8.95 0.04 -9.91
N ALA A 91 8.74 0.56 -8.70
CA ALA A 91 9.71 1.38 -7.97
C ALA A 91 10.65 0.56 -7.04
N GLY A 92 10.52 -0.77 -7.04
CA GLY A 92 11.29 -1.68 -6.19
C GLY A 92 10.59 -2.11 -4.89
N PRO A 93 11.24 -2.98 -4.09
CA PRO A 93 10.69 -3.51 -2.84
C PRO A 93 10.71 -2.45 -1.71
N THR A 94 9.75 -1.54 -1.77
CA THR A 94 9.55 -0.45 -0.81
C THR A 94 8.58 -0.84 0.30
N TYR A 95 8.54 -0.06 1.39
CA TYR A 95 7.53 -0.22 2.44
C TYR A 95 6.10 -0.12 1.90
N ASP A 96 5.86 0.84 1.02
CA ASP A 96 4.58 1.02 0.35
C ASP A 96 4.14 -0.23 -0.45
N ALA A 97 5.08 -0.85 -1.18
CA ALA A 97 4.83 -2.10 -1.88
C ALA A 97 4.48 -3.23 -0.90
N ALA A 98 5.20 -3.35 0.21
CA ALA A 98 4.95 -4.36 1.24
C ALA A 98 3.55 -4.23 1.87
N VAL A 99 3.10 -2.99 2.14
CA VAL A 99 1.73 -2.74 2.64
C VAL A 99 0.68 -3.19 1.64
N SER A 100 0.83 -2.86 0.35
CA SER A 100 -0.13 -3.30 -0.68
C SER A 100 -0.14 -4.81 -0.88
N ILE A 101 1.03 -5.46 -0.78
CA ILE A 101 1.14 -6.92 -0.85
C ILE A 101 0.43 -7.57 0.33
N GLU A 102 0.57 -7.03 1.55
CA GLU A 102 -0.11 -7.54 2.73
C GLU A 102 -1.62 -7.44 2.60
N ASN A 103 -2.12 -6.27 2.17
CA ASN A 103 -3.55 -6.08 1.92
C ASN A 103 -4.08 -7.05 0.84
N LEU A 104 -3.30 -7.30 -0.22
CA LEU A 104 -3.68 -8.30 -1.23
C LEU A 104 -3.64 -9.74 -0.65
N GLY A 105 -2.73 -10.04 0.28
CA GLY A 105 -2.74 -11.28 1.04
C GLY A 105 -4.04 -11.46 1.83
N GLN A 106 -4.50 -10.41 2.52
CA GLN A 106 -5.75 -10.41 3.26
C GLN A 106 -6.98 -10.64 2.35
N VAL A 107 -6.97 -10.12 1.12
CA VAL A 107 -8.01 -10.44 0.12
C VAL A 107 -8.09 -11.95 -0.12
N TYR A 108 -6.96 -12.62 -0.31
CA TYR A 108 -6.96 -14.06 -0.57
C TYR A 108 -7.34 -14.87 0.69
N GLU A 109 -6.98 -14.41 1.89
CA GLU A 109 -7.47 -15.00 3.14
C GLU A 109 -8.99 -14.87 3.29
N ALA A 110 -9.55 -13.69 2.98
CA ALA A 110 -10.99 -13.46 2.98
C ALA A 110 -11.74 -14.35 1.97
N LYS A 111 -11.07 -14.79 0.90
CA LYS A 111 -11.59 -15.79 -0.05
C LYS A 111 -11.39 -17.25 0.39
N GLY A 112 -10.73 -17.49 1.52
CA GLY A 112 -10.34 -18.82 1.99
C GLY A 112 -9.16 -19.45 1.23
N ASN A 113 -8.45 -18.67 0.39
CA ASN A 113 -7.31 -19.15 -0.39
C ASN A 113 -5.99 -18.81 0.29
N PHE A 114 -5.68 -19.52 1.37
CA PHE A 114 -4.46 -19.32 2.17
C PHE A 114 -3.16 -19.62 1.39
N ALA A 115 -3.21 -20.54 0.43
CA ALA A 115 -2.06 -20.87 -0.40
C ALA A 115 -1.65 -19.68 -1.28
N GLU A 116 -2.63 -19.01 -1.89
CA GLU A 116 -2.42 -17.83 -2.72
C GLU A 116 -2.03 -16.62 -1.87
N ALA A 117 -2.63 -16.44 -0.69
CA ALA A 117 -2.22 -15.41 0.27
C ALA A 117 -0.74 -15.54 0.63
N ARG A 118 -0.29 -16.76 0.96
CA ARG A 118 1.12 -17.06 1.22
C ARG A 118 1.98 -16.78 -0.02
N ARG A 119 1.55 -17.22 -1.20
CA ARG A 119 2.28 -17.01 -2.46
C ARG A 119 2.53 -15.53 -2.71
N VAL A 120 1.50 -14.69 -2.60
CA VAL A 120 1.58 -13.24 -2.84
C VAL A 120 2.47 -12.53 -1.82
N ARG A 121 2.38 -12.90 -0.54
CA ARG A 121 3.24 -12.36 0.52
C ARG A 121 4.71 -12.73 0.34
N LEU A 122 5.00 -13.86 -0.31
CA LEU A 122 6.35 -14.37 -0.51
C LEU A 122 6.93 -14.06 -1.90
N SER A 123 6.11 -13.83 -2.92
CA SER A 123 6.57 -13.70 -4.32
C SER A 123 7.48 -12.52 -4.58
N HIS A 124 7.56 -11.57 -3.63
CA HIS A 124 8.41 -10.38 -3.71
C HIS A 124 9.37 -10.26 -2.52
N ARG A 125 9.50 -11.33 -1.73
CA ARG A 125 10.44 -11.48 -0.60
C ARG A 125 11.55 -12.47 -0.95
N GLU A 126 12.11 -12.40 -2.16
CA GLU A 126 13.39 -13.06 -2.37
C GLU A 126 14.44 -12.27 -1.57
N ASN A 127 14.72 -12.80 -0.38
CA ASN A 127 15.64 -12.31 0.63
C ASN A 127 15.38 -10.93 1.23
N ILE A 128 14.37 -10.16 0.82
CA ILE A 128 14.16 -8.79 1.32
C ILE A 128 13.03 -8.71 2.38
N MET A 129 13.33 -8.11 3.53
CA MET A 129 12.37 -7.76 4.58
C MET A 129 12.31 -6.25 4.82
N VAL A 130 11.11 -5.74 5.08
CA VAL A 130 10.89 -4.33 5.39
C VAL A 130 10.65 -4.14 6.88
N CYS A 131 11.42 -3.26 7.52
CA CYS A 131 11.27 -2.93 8.93
C CYS A 131 10.17 -1.88 9.14
N GLY A 132 9.25 -2.15 10.05
CA GLY A 132 8.15 -1.24 10.41
C GLY A 132 8.54 -0.11 11.36
N ASN A 133 9.81 0.03 11.75
CA ASN A 133 10.26 1.16 12.56
C ASN A 133 10.64 2.36 11.66
N PHE A 134 9.85 3.43 11.72
CA PHE A 134 10.06 4.66 10.95
C PHE A 134 11.40 5.37 11.24
N ASN A 135 12.04 5.09 12.38
CA ASN A 135 13.35 5.63 12.73
C ASN A 135 14.52 4.71 12.33
N CYS A 136 14.25 3.62 11.62
CA CYS A 136 15.30 2.71 11.17
C CYS A 136 16.06 3.33 9.98
N PRO A 137 17.40 3.47 10.04
CA PRO A 137 18.18 4.07 8.95
C PRO A 137 18.14 3.23 7.66
N SER A 138 17.83 1.94 7.78
CA SER A 138 17.52 1.06 6.66
C SER A 138 16.11 0.53 6.84
N THR A 139 15.21 0.87 5.92
CA THR A 139 13.83 0.35 5.94
C THR A 139 13.73 -1.05 5.34
N THR A 140 14.80 -1.54 4.71
CA THR A 140 14.85 -2.77 3.93
C THR A 140 16.12 -3.57 4.26
N PHE A 141 15.99 -4.88 4.45
CA PHE A 141 17.06 -5.79 4.89
C PHE A 141 17.09 -7.07 4.08
N ASP A 142 18.27 -7.63 3.85
CA ASP A 142 18.38 -9.03 3.42
C ASP A 142 18.08 -10.00 4.60
N GLN A 143 17.57 -11.20 4.35
CA GLN A 143 17.39 -12.24 5.38
C GLN A 143 18.71 -12.55 6.11
N SER A 144 19.84 -12.51 5.41
CA SER A 144 21.18 -12.64 5.99
C SER A 144 21.59 -11.48 6.91
N GLN A 145 20.91 -10.33 6.81
CA GLN A 145 21.17 -9.12 7.59
C GLN A 145 20.25 -8.96 8.80
N LEU A 146 19.38 -9.95 9.08
CA LEU A 146 18.52 -10.01 10.27
C LEU A 146 19.24 -9.75 11.58
N SER A 147 20.46 -10.27 11.71
CA SER A 147 21.29 -10.13 12.91
C SER A 147 21.64 -8.66 13.20
N ALA A 148 21.75 -7.81 12.18
CA ALA A 148 21.96 -6.37 12.32
C ALA A 148 20.69 -5.63 12.81
N CYS A 149 19.50 -6.19 12.56
CA CYS A 149 18.22 -5.65 13.03
C CYS A 149 18.01 -5.87 14.55
N SER A 150 18.82 -6.70 15.22
CA SER A 150 18.72 -6.95 16.68
C SER A 150 18.89 -5.70 17.57
N ALA A 151 19.45 -4.61 17.03
CA ALA A 151 19.48 -3.29 17.68
C ALA A 151 18.10 -2.59 17.71
N CYS A 152 17.20 -2.99 16.82
CA CYS A 152 15.83 -2.48 16.69
C CYS A 152 14.88 -3.48 17.37
N LYS A 153 14.46 -3.20 18.61
CA LYS A 153 13.61 -4.08 19.43
C LYS A 153 12.17 -4.21 18.90
N VAL A 154 11.95 -4.65 17.66
CA VAL A 154 10.60 -4.88 17.11
C VAL A 154 10.52 -6.23 16.40
N SER A 155 10.12 -7.23 17.19
CA SER A 155 9.54 -8.56 16.85
C SER A 155 10.37 -9.57 16.05
N ASN A 156 10.76 -10.60 16.80
CA ASN A 156 11.19 -11.94 16.40
C ASN A 156 10.05 -12.67 15.67
N PHE A 157 10.28 -13.21 14.46
CA PHE A 157 9.43 -14.29 13.92
C PHE A 157 10.24 -15.59 13.94
N GLY A 158 9.69 -16.54 14.69
CA GLY A 158 10.36 -17.76 15.16
C GLY A 158 10.98 -18.59 14.05
N SER A 159 12.18 -19.07 14.35
CA SER A 159 12.76 -20.27 13.78
C SER A 159 11.81 -21.46 14.04
N THR A 160 11.02 -21.84 13.05
CA THR A 160 10.50 -23.22 12.96
C THR A 160 11.42 -24.00 12.03
N THR A 161 12.52 -24.49 12.60
CA THR A 161 13.12 -25.75 12.16
C THR A 161 12.27 -26.87 12.73
N PHE A 162 11.93 -27.85 11.89
CA PHE A 162 11.41 -29.16 12.32
C PHE A 162 12.40 -29.85 13.26
#